data_AF-A0A520K5U5-F1
#
_entry.id   AF-A0A520K5U5-F1
#
_cell.length_a   1.000
_cell.length_b   1.000
_cell.length_c   1.000
_cell.angle_alpha   90.00
_cell.angle_beta   90.00
_cell.angle_gamma   90.00
#
_symmetry.space_group_name_H-M   'P 1'
#
loop_
_entity.id
_entity.type
_entity.pdbx_description
1 polymer ?
#
loop_
_entity_poly.entity_id
_entity_poly.type
_entity_poly.pdbx_seq_one_letter_code
_entity_poly.pdbx_strand_id
1 'polypeptide(L)'
;MNNQKSITGNVALLCAVLIGITNIYVAPIYAGKSGFMVLFVLMVLTGLAVPVIYMIPNHAIKFAAYIFLGFSAYWAVGAAMNLTHTGDIFDSFQFLPVVIFAMANSIIILIAIVDAPKYGYGFAGVGVAIVIYTAIMAGNIDFIGGKPDLLLLAFVLCSLIPLLWCYLLAGTARNLVFSATNRFYATLKTGILTLSVFILLVSTVAISKLPINELSDISIFLSVTRGELLKLCWYYLLANVVFGMFVFLANHLVLNAFDIEKTITGEGTVMYHRLADEEDEEDDEGEKLENPYNSILEGMHSFQSEFKKGDLNRLTCVQGVGKFRNELDLLVSKYDYGSKDDAEELLHQIEQNMEFSFK
;
A
#
# COMPACT_ATOMS: atom_id res chain seq x y z
N MET A 1 17.72 20.57 7.28
CA MET A 1 16.69 19.53 7.03
C MET A 1 17.08 18.07 7.36
N ASN A 2 18.36 17.65 7.37
CA ASN A 2 18.73 16.24 7.63
C ASN A 2 18.37 15.67 9.03
N ASN A 3 18.35 16.50 10.08
CA ASN A 3 18.01 16.02 11.43
C ASN A 3 16.52 15.71 11.61
N GLN A 4 15.62 16.41 10.89
CA GLN A 4 14.17 16.21 11.02
C GLN A 4 13.71 14.90 10.37
N LYS A 5 14.24 14.56 9.18
CA LYS A 5 13.99 13.24 8.53
C LYS A 5 14.50 12.07 9.37
N SER A 6 15.61 12.24 10.08
CA SER A 6 16.16 11.25 11.02
C SER A 6 15.24 11.02 12.24
N ILE A 7 14.69 12.10 12.82
CA ILE A 7 13.80 12.02 13.98
C ILE A 7 12.48 11.32 13.62
N THR A 8 11.84 11.68 12.51
CA THR A 8 10.58 11.05 12.06
C THR A 8 10.76 9.56 11.77
N GLY A 9 11.87 9.16 11.13
CA GLY A 9 12.19 7.76 10.90
C GLY A 9 12.40 6.96 12.18
N ASN A 10 13.05 7.55 13.19
CA ASN A 10 13.27 6.90 14.48
C ASN A 10 11.97 6.73 15.28
N VAL A 11 11.09 7.72 15.26
CA VAL A 11 9.76 7.63 15.89
C VAL A 11 8.91 6.56 15.20
N ALA A 12 8.93 6.51 13.87
CA ALA A 12 8.21 5.49 13.10
C ALA A 12 8.70 4.07 13.43
N LEU A 13 10.01 3.89 13.53
CA LEU A 13 10.61 2.61 13.93
C LEU A 13 10.21 2.23 15.36
N LEU A 14 10.25 3.17 16.30
CA LEU A 14 9.84 2.95 17.68
C LEU A 14 8.38 2.50 17.77
N CYS A 15 7.48 3.16 17.03
CA CYS A 15 6.07 2.78 16.96
C CYS A 15 5.88 1.35 16.43
N ALA A 16 6.56 0.99 15.33
CA ALA A 16 6.50 -0.35 14.76
C ALA A 16 7.03 -1.41 15.74
N VAL A 17 8.12 -1.11 16.44
CA VAL A 17 8.71 -2.00 17.46
C VAL A 17 7.76 -2.17 18.65
N LEU A 18 7.18 -1.08 19.17
CA LEU A 18 6.24 -1.13 20.28
C LEU A 18 4.99 -1.95 19.93
N ILE A 19 4.43 -1.77 18.72
CA ILE A 19 3.28 -2.54 18.26
C ILE A 19 3.64 -4.03 18.14
N GLY A 20 4.77 -4.36 17.53
CA GLY A 20 5.18 -5.76 17.38
C GLY A 20 5.50 -6.45 18.72
N ILE A 21 6.16 -5.76 19.65
CA ILE A 21 6.38 -6.25 21.02
C ILE A 21 5.04 -6.45 21.72
N THR A 22 4.14 -5.47 21.64
CA THR A 22 2.80 -5.57 22.25
C THR A 22 2.06 -6.78 21.69
N ASN A 23 2.06 -7.01 20.38
CA ASN A 23 1.46 -8.20 19.76
C ASN A 23 2.04 -9.50 20.35
N ILE A 24 3.37 -9.62 20.45
CA ILE A 24 4.04 -10.83 20.92
C ILE A 24 3.73 -11.12 22.40
N TYR A 25 3.74 -10.09 23.25
CA TYR A 25 3.55 -10.24 24.69
C TYR A 25 2.07 -10.29 25.11
N VAL A 26 1.19 -9.58 24.43
CA VAL A 26 -0.24 -9.46 24.80
C VAL A 26 -1.07 -10.61 24.23
N ALA A 27 -0.77 -11.08 23.02
CA ALA A 27 -1.51 -12.16 22.37
C ALA A 27 -1.64 -13.45 23.20
N PRO A 28 -0.61 -13.92 23.95
CA PRO A 28 -0.72 -15.12 24.78
C PRO A 28 -1.48 -14.95 26.10
N ILE A 29 -1.73 -13.71 26.56
CA ILE A 29 -2.24 -13.44 27.93
C ILE A 29 -3.74 -13.68 28.05
N TYR A 30 -4.51 -13.44 26.98
CA TYR A 30 -5.97 -13.41 27.05
C TYR A 30 -6.59 -14.72 26.58
N ALA A 31 -7.54 -15.26 27.33
CA ALA A 31 -8.34 -16.44 26.95
C ALA A 31 -9.76 -16.06 26.50
N GLY A 32 -10.41 -16.94 25.73
CA GLY A 32 -11.83 -16.84 25.39
C GLY A 32 -12.20 -15.67 24.46
N LYS A 33 -13.48 -15.24 24.50
CA LYS A 33 -14.03 -14.22 23.57
C LYS A 33 -13.35 -12.86 23.69
N SER A 34 -12.95 -12.46 24.90
CA SER A 34 -12.18 -11.24 25.14
C SER A 34 -10.80 -11.30 24.47
N GLY A 35 -10.17 -12.48 24.39
CA GLY A 35 -8.89 -12.65 23.69
C GLY A 35 -9.02 -12.33 22.20
N PHE A 36 -10.08 -12.78 21.53
CA PHE A 36 -10.30 -12.46 20.13
C PHE A 36 -10.50 -10.97 19.85
N MET A 37 -11.21 -10.26 20.73
CA MET A 37 -11.35 -8.79 20.62
C MET A 37 -9.99 -8.10 20.72
N VAL A 38 -9.15 -8.52 21.67
CA VAL A 38 -7.80 -7.98 21.83
C VAL A 38 -6.96 -8.26 20.59
N LEU A 39 -6.96 -9.50 20.08
CA LEU A 39 -6.22 -9.85 18.86
C LEU A 39 -6.71 -9.05 17.64
N PHE A 40 -8.03 -8.83 17.52
CA PHE A 40 -8.58 -8.00 16.45
C PHE A 40 -8.05 -6.57 16.52
N VAL A 41 -8.08 -5.95 17.71
CA VAL A 41 -7.54 -4.59 17.93
C VAL A 41 -6.04 -4.53 17.61
N LEU A 42 -5.28 -5.53 18.05
CA LEU A 42 -3.85 -5.66 17.74
C LEU A 42 -3.58 -5.74 16.23
N MET A 43 -4.41 -6.48 15.48
CA MET A 43 -4.30 -6.53 14.01
C MET A 43 -4.65 -5.20 13.35
N VAL A 44 -5.65 -4.47 13.86
CA VAL A 44 -5.96 -3.10 13.38
C VAL A 44 -4.77 -2.16 13.62
N LEU A 45 -4.18 -2.18 14.83
CA LEU A 45 -2.99 -1.38 15.14
C LEU A 45 -1.81 -1.72 14.22
N THR A 46 -1.65 -3.01 13.92
CA THR A 46 -0.64 -3.50 12.97
C THR A 46 -0.86 -2.94 11.56
N GLY A 47 -2.11 -2.91 11.08
CA GLY A 47 -2.46 -2.27 9.81
C GLY A 47 -2.19 -0.76 9.80
N LEU A 48 -2.49 -0.06 10.91
CA LEU A 48 -2.22 1.37 11.07
C LEU A 48 -0.72 1.70 11.16
N ALA A 49 0.13 0.72 11.49
CA ALA A 49 1.59 0.90 11.48
C ALA A 49 2.16 1.00 10.05
N VAL A 50 1.44 0.50 9.03
CA VAL A 50 1.95 0.45 7.64
C VAL A 50 2.25 1.86 7.09
N PRO A 51 1.34 2.85 7.16
CA PRO A 51 1.66 4.23 6.78
C PRO A 51 2.80 4.85 7.59
N VAL A 52 2.94 4.47 8.87
CA VAL A 52 4.01 4.98 9.73
C VAL A 52 5.37 4.44 9.27
N ILE A 53 5.46 3.14 8.97
CA ILE A 53 6.70 2.50 8.48
C ILE A 53 7.09 3.02 7.10
N TYR A 54 6.11 3.40 6.26
CA TYR A 54 6.39 4.03 4.96
C TYR A 54 7.29 5.27 5.09
N MET A 55 7.15 6.05 6.17
CA MET A 55 7.94 7.27 6.43
C MET A 55 9.43 7.00 6.71
N ILE A 56 9.83 5.74 6.93
CA ILE A 56 11.24 5.39 7.18
C ILE A 56 12.04 5.54 5.87
N PRO A 57 13.08 6.39 5.83
CA PRO A 57 13.83 6.65 4.59
C PRO A 57 14.73 5.48 4.18
N ASN A 58 15.25 4.72 5.15
CA ASN A 58 16.18 3.62 4.88
C ASN A 58 15.43 2.34 4.48
N HIS A 59 15.61 1.90 3.23
CA HIS A 59 14.95 0.70 2.69
C HIS A 59 15.25 -0.59 3.46
N ALA A 60 16.46 -0.77 3.99
CA ALA A 60 16.84 -1.98 4.73
C ALA A 60 16.19 -2.02 6.11
N ILE A 61 16.20 -0.89 6.82
CA ILE A 61 15.50 -0.75 8.12
C ILE A 61 14.01 -0.93 7.93
N LYS A 62 13.44 -0.35 6.87
CA LYS A 62 12.03 -0.51 6.53
C LYS A 62 11.66 -1.97 6.27
N PHE A 63 12.49 -2.69 5.49
CA PHE A 63 12.30 -4.11 5.24
C PHE A 63 12.35 -4.94 6.53
N ALA A 64 13.33 -4.68 7.39
CA ALA A 64 13.44 -5.33 8.70
C ALA A 64 12.23 -5.04 9.61
N ALA A 65 11.73 -3.80 9.60
CA ALA A 65 10.53 -3.42 10.35
C ALA A 65 9.29 -4.18 9.87
N TYR A 66 9.09 -4.33 8.57
CA TYR A 66 7.98 -5.12 8.02
C TYR A 66 8.11 -6.63 8.31
N ILE A 67 9.34 -7.18 8.31
CA ILE A 67 9.57 -8.57 8.75
C ILE A 67 9.18 -8.75 10.22
N PHE A 68 9.64 -7.85 11.10
CA PHE A 68 9.30 -7.90 12.52
C PHE A 68 7.80 -7.76 12.76
N LEU A 69 7.16 -6.80 12.07
CA LEU A 69 5.72 -6.59 12.15
C LEU A 69 4.96 -7.81 11.65
N GLY A 70 5.39 -8.42 10.53
CA GLY A 70 4.82 -9.64 9.99
C GLY A 70 4.93 -10.81 10.96
N PHE A 71 6.10 -10.99 11.59
CA PHE A 71 6.29 -12.03 12.59
C PHE A 71 5.30 -11.84 13.75
N SER A 72 5.15 -10.61 14.24
CA SER A 72 4.22 -10.28 15.31
C SER A 72 2.75 -10.52 14.95
N ALA A 73 2.36 -10.22 13.70
CA ALA A 73 0.99 -10.42 13.21
C ALA A 73 0.65 -11.91 13.09
N TYR A 74 1.56 -12.69 12.50
CA TYR A 74 1.39 -14.14 12.36
C TYR A 74 1.54 -14.89 13.69
N TRP A 75 2.30 -14.37 14.63
CA TRP A 75 2.30 -14.80 16.03
C TRP A 75 0.92 -14.62 16.68
N ALA A 76 0.28 -13.47 16.48
CA ALA A 76 -1.08 -13.21 16.95
C ALA A 76 -2.13 -14.13 16.28
N VAL A 77 -1.94 -14.48 15.00
CA VAL A 77 -2.75 -15.52 14.32
C VAL A 77 -2.56 -16.88 15.00
N GLY A 78 -1.32 -17.27 15.32
CA GLY A 78 -1.04 -18.49 16.07
C GLY A 78 -1.73 -18.52 17.44
N ALA A 79 -1.73 -17.39 18.14
CA ALA A 79 -2.49 -17.21 19.38
C ALA A 79 -3.99 -17.39 19.17
N ALA A 80 -4.55 -16.79 18.13
CA ALA A 80 -5.96 -16.95 17.77
C ALA A 80 -6.34 -18.43 17.57
N MET A 81 -5.49 -19.19 16.88
CA MET A 81 -5.71 -20.63 16.67
C MET A 81 -5.65 -21.47 17.96
N ASN A 82 -4.90 -21.02 18.97
CA ASN A 82 -4.81 -21.72 20.26
C ASN A 82 -5.98 -21.37 21.21
N LEU A 83 -6.62 -20.20 21.03
CA LEU A 83 -7.76 -19.77 21.85
C LEU A 83 -9.03 -20.56 21.61
N THR A 84 -9.15 -21.20 20.44
CA THR A 84 -10.16 -22.22 20.16
C THR A 84 -9.78 -23.53 20.86
N HIS A 85 -9.96 -23.60 22.19
CA HIS A 85 -9.88 -24.86 22.93
C HIS A 85 -11.03 -25.79 22.51
N THR A 86 -10.66 -26.95 21.93
CA THR A 86 -11.33 -28.27 22.00
C THR A 86 -12.81 -28.32 22.40
N GLY A 87 -13.66 -27.60 21.68
CA GLY A 87 -15.09 -27.89 21.57
C GLY A 87 -15.38 -28.33 20.15
N ASP A 88 -16.44 -29.12 19.95
CA ASP A 88 -16.91 -29.59 18.65
C ASP A 88 -16.66 -28.57 17.54
N ILE A 89 -16.30 -29.07 16.35
CA ILE A 89 -15.89 -28.33 15.13
C ILE A 89 -16.98 -27.34 14.62
N PHE A 90 -18.08 -27.19 15.37
CA PHE A 90 -19.32 -26.52 15.02
C PHE A 90 -19.65 -25.27 15.84
N ASP A 91 -18.85 -24.90 16.84
CA ASP A 91 -19.16 -23.68 17.61
C ASP A 91 -18.80 -22.41 16.81
N SER A 92 -19.70 -21.42 16.81
CA SER A 92 -19.61 -20.23 15.93
C SER A 92 -18.33 -19.39 16.11
N PHE A 93 -17.57 -19.67 17.18
CA PHE A 93 -16.31 -19.01 17.53
C PHE A 93 -15.08 -19.60 16.80
N GLN A 94 -15.21 -20.74 16.09
CA GLN A 94 -14.09 -21.36 15.35
C GLN A 94 -13.69 -20.61 14.06
N PHE A 95 -14.49 -19.65 13.60
CA PHE A 95 -14.16 -18.85 12.40
C PHE A 95 -13.31 -17.61 12.72
N LEU A 96 -13.20 -17.24 14.00
CA LEU A 96 -12.42 -16.06 14.42
C LEU A 96 -10.93 -16.16 14.09
N PRO A 97 -10.24 -17.32 14.24
CA PRO A 97 -8.87 -17.46 13.77
C PRO A 97 -8.72 -17.21 12.27
N VAL A 98 -9.70 -17.64 11.45
CA VAL A 98 -9.71 -17.41 10.00
C VAL A 98 -9.89 -15.93 9.68
N VAL A 99 -10.70 -15.21 10.47
CA VAL A 99 -10.85 -13.75 10.38
C VAL A 99 -9.54 -13.03 10.71
N ILE A 100 -8.88 -13.38 11.81
CA ILE A 100 -7.59 -12.80 12.20
C ILE A 100 -6.51 -13.10 11.14
N PHE A 101 -6.52 -14.31 10.57
CA PHE A 101 -5.63 -14.67 9.45
C PHE A 101 -5.91 -13.86 8.18
N ALA A 102 -7.19 -13.67 7.82
CA ALA A 102 -7.58 -12.84 6.70
C ALA A 102 -7.17 -11.36 6.90
N MET A 103 -7.24 -10.86 8.13
CA MET A 103 -6.71 -9.53 8.46
C MET A 103 -5.20 -9.47 8.22
N ALA A 104 -4.43 -10.47 8.62
CA ALA A 104 -2.98 -10.52 8.35
C ALA A 104 -2.68 -10.49 6.84
N ASN A 105 -3.43 -11.25 6.05
CA ASN A 105 -3.32 -11.24 4.58
C ASN A 105 -3.71 -9.87 4.00
N SER A 106 -4.70 -9.19 4.57
CA SER A 106 -5.09 -7.85 4.12
C SER A 106 -4.03 -6.79 4.41
N ILE A 107 -3.27 -6.92 5.50
CA ILE A 107 -2.13 -6.04 5.80
C ILE A 107 -1.04 -6.20 4.73
N ILE A 108 -0.82 -7.40 4.19
CA ILE A 108 0.10 -7.59 3.07
C ILE A 108 -0.35 -6.81 1.84
N ILE A 109 -1.64 -6.88 1.51
CA ILE A 109 -2.23 -6.12 0.40
C ILE A 109 -2.04 -4.61 0.66
N LEU A 110 -2.27 -4.16 1.90
CA LEU A 110 -2.08 -2.78 2.30
C LEU A 110 -0.61 -2.35 2.11
N ILE A 111 0.36 -3.15 2.53
CA ILE A 111 1.79 -2.85 2.33
C ILE A 111 2.13 -2.79 0.83
N ALA A 112 1.59 -3.71 0.03
CA ALA A 112 1.82 -3.75 -1.41
C ALA A 112 1.21 -2.54 -2.14
N ILE A 113 0.11 -2.00 -1.61
CA ILE A 113 -0.51 -0.75 -2.10
C ILE A 113 0.27 0.46 -1.59
N VAL A 114 0.53 0.54 -0.29
CA VAL A 114 1.04 1.76 0.35
C VAL A 114 2.49 2.03 -0.04
N ASP A 115 3.30 0.97 -0.09
CA ASP A 115 4.74 1.06 -0.28
C ASP A 115 5.21 0.30 -1.52
N ALA A 116 5.54 -0.99 -1.40
CA ALA A 116 5.95 -1.80 -2.53
C ALA A 116 5.73 -3.30 -2.25
N PRO A 117 5.46 -4.12 -3.28
CA PRO A 117 5.30 -5.56 -3.14
C PRO A 117 6.50 -6.26 -2.48
N LYS A 118 7.73 -5.75 -2.69
CA LYS A 118 8.95 -6.28 -2.06
C LYS A 118 8.86 -6.32 -0.53
N TYR A 119 8.26 -5.29 0.07
CA TYR A 119 8.04 -5.22 1.52
C TYR A 119 6.92 -6.15 1.97
N GLY A 120 5.86 -6.28 1.14
CA GLY A 120 4.78 -7.24 1.34
C GLY A 120 5.30 -8.68 1.37
N TYR A 121 6.26 -9.05 0.52
CA TYR A 121 6.89 -10.38 0.56
C TYR A 121 7.69 -10.62 1.84
N GLY A 122 8.39 -9.61 2.36
CA GLY A 122 9.09 -9.69 3.65
C GLY A 122 8.13 -9.95 4.81
N PHE A 123 7.00 -9.22 4.84
CA PHE A 123 5.92 -9.44 5.82
C PHE A 123 5.24 -10.81 5.63
N ALA A 124 5.01 -11.25 4.40
CA ALA A 124 4.34 -12.50 4.09
C ALA A 124 5.20 -13.75 4.38
N GLY A 125 6.51 -13.67 4.15
CA GLY A 125 7.44 -14.79 4.31
C GLY A 125 7.53 -15.33 5.74
N VAL A 126 7.20 -14.50 6.74
CA VAL A 126 7.18 -14.85 8.16
C VAL A 126 5.87 -15.51 8.62
N GLY A 127 5.02 -15.97 7.69
CA GLY A 127 3.83 -16.78 7.99
C GLY A 127 4.10 -18.03 8.84
N VAL A 128 5.33 -18.56 8.81
CA VAL A 128 5.80 -19.63 9.72
C VAL A 128 5.58 -19.33 11.20
N ALA A 129 5.50 -18.04 11.60
CA ALA A 129 5.33 -17.63 12.99
C ALA A 129 4.03 -18.17 13.62
N ILE A 130 3.01 -18.49 12.80
CA ILE A 130 1.80 -19.19 13.25
C ILE A 130 2.18 -20.51 13.94
N VAL A 131 3.00 -21.33 13.27
CA VAL A 131 3.39 -22.66 13.76
C VAL A 131 4.40 -22.54 14.90
N ILE A 132 5.30 -21.54 14.84
CA ILE A 132 6.27 -21.28 15.91
C ILE A 132 5.55 -20.95 17.22
N TYR A 133 4.53 -20.09 17.19
CA TYR A 133 3.70 -19.80 18.37
C TYR A 133 3.14 -21.10 18.97
N THR A 134 2.52 -21.93 18.14
CA THR A 134 1.85 -23.13 18.64
C THR A 134 2.83 -24.18 19.16
N ALA A 135 4.02 -24.28 18.56
CA ALA A 135 5.07 -25.17 19.05
C ALA A 135 5.68 -24.69 20.38
N ILE A 136 5.96 -23.39 20.52
CA ILE A 136 6.67 -22.82 21.68
C ILE A 136 5.73 -22.55 22.85
N MET A 137 4.61 -21.86 22.61
CA MET A 137 3.75 -21.34 23.69
C MET A 137 2.67 -22.34 24.12
N ALA A 138 2.19 -23.20 23.22
CA ALA A 138 1.19 -24.21 23.59
C ALA A 138 1.81 -25.49 24.18
N GLY A 139 3.14 -25.54 24.37
CA GLY A 139 3.86 -26.71 24.90
C GLY A 139 3.73 -27.97 24.03
N ASN A 140 3.24 -27.80 22.80
CA ASN A 140 2.86 -28.88 21.91
C ASN A 140 4.01 -29.07 20.91
N ILE A 141 5.15 -29.58 21.38
CA ILE A 141 6.25 -29.99 20.48
C ILE A 141 5.74 -31.11 19.55
N ASP A 142 4.70 -31.82 19.99
CA ASP A 142 3.83 -32.71 19.21
C ASP A 142 2.64 -32.00 18.56
N PHE A 143 2.74 -30.72 18.18
CA PHE A 143 1.66 -29.98 17.47
C PHE A 143 1.13 -30.76 16.25
N ILE A 144 1.97 -31.65 15.72
CA ILE A 144 1.72 -32.52 14.59
C ILE A 144 1.95 -34.01 14.96
N GLY A 145 1.66 -34.36 16.21
CA GLY A 145 1.66 -35.74 16.71
C GLY A 145 3.00 -36.46 16.54
N GLY A 146 4.12 -35.77 16.79
CA GLY A 146 5.46 -36.34 16.66
C GLY A 146 5.93 -36.61 15.23
N LYS A 147 5.22 -36.10 14.20
CA LYS A 147 5.56 -36.29 12.77
C LYS A 147 6.30 -35.06 12.21
N PRO A 148 7.65 -35.05 12.18
CA PRO A 148 8.44 -33.89 11.76
C PRO A 148 8.21 -33.49 10.29
N ASP A 149 7.93 -34.45 9.41
CA ASP A 149 7.70 -34.19 7.98
C ASP A 149 6.44 -33.35 7.75
N LEU A 150 5.37 -33.65 8.48
CA LEU A 150 4.12 -32.88 8.42
C LEU A 150 4.29 -31.51 9.08
N LEU A 151 5.20 -31.36 10.04
CA LEU A 151 5.56 -30.08 10.65
C LEU A 151 6.30 -29.18 9.68
N LEU A 152 7.26 -29.74 8.94
CA LEU A 152 7.92 -29.02 7.86
C LEU A 152 6.92 -28.59 6.78
N LEU A 153 5.99 -29.47 6.41
CA LEU A 153 4.94 -29.15 5.45
C LEU A 153 4.03 -28.01 5.96
N ALA A 154 3.62 -28.04 7.24
CA ALA A 154 2.82 -26.97 7.84
C ALA A 154 3.57 -25.62 7.85
N PHE A 155 4.87 -25.60 8.14
CA PHE A 155 5.69 -24.38 8.02
C PHE A 155 5.64 -23.81 6.59
N VAL A 156 5.87 -24.66 5.59
CA VAL A 156 5.86 -24.24 4.19
C VAL A 156 4.49 -23.69 3.79
N LEU A 157 3.40 -24.39 4.13
CA LEU A 157 2.05 -23.99 3.75
C LEU A 157 1.61 -22.68 4.43
N CYS A 158 1.96 -22.48 5.71
CA CYS A 158 1.66 -21.26 6.45
C CYS A 158 2.36 -20.01 5.89
N SER A 159 3.56 -20.15 5.30
CA SER A 159 4.20 -19.04 4.58
C SER A 159 3.75 -18.92 3.14
N LEU A 160 3.43 -20.03 2.47
CA LEU A 160 3.03 -20.03 1.06
C LEU A 160 1.73 -19.27 0.83
N ILE A 161 0.73 -19.43 1.71
CA ILE A 161 -0.57 -18.76 1.56
C ILE A 161 -0.41 -17.22 1.53
N PRO A 162 0.19 -16.57 2.55
CA PRO A 162 0.50 -15.14 2.51
C PRO A 162 1.31 -14.70 1.29
N LEU A 163 2.31 -15.49 0.89
CA LEU A 163 3.16 -15.18 -0.26
C LEU A 163 2.36 -15.19 -1.57
N LEU A 164 1.43 -16.13 -1.73
CA LEU A 164 0.52 -16.17 -2.88
C LEU A 164 -0.45 -14.99 -2.90
N TRP A 165 -0.96 -14.58 -1.73
CA TRP A 165 -1.75 -13.36 -1.61
C TRP A 165 -0.98 -12.12 -2.08
N CYS A 166 0.29 -11.98 -1.64
CA CYS A 166 1.16 -10.91 -2.08
C CYS A 166 1.43 -10.97 -3.59
N TYR A 167 1.78 -12.15 -4.10
CA TYR A 167 2.19 -12.34 -5.49
C TYR A 167 1.04 -12.11 -6.48
N LEU A 168 -0.09 -12.76 -6.25
CA LEU A 168 -1.23 -12.72 -7.16
C LEU A 168 -1.92 -11.37 -7.19
N LEU A 169 -1.85 -10.59 -6.09
CA LEU A 169 -2.43 -9.25 -6.02
C LEU A 169 -1.42 -8.12 -6.23
N ALA A 170 -0.11 -8.39 -6.34
CA ALA A 170 0.89 -7.36 -6.59
C ALA A 170 0.58 -6.52 -7.83
N GLY A 171 0.09 -7.14 -8.91
CA GLY A 171 -0.33 -6.43 -10.12
C GLY A 171 -1.55 -5.54 -9.91
N THR A 172 -2.54 -6.03 -9.18
CA THR A 172 -3.77 -5.28 -8.85
C THR A 172 -3.52 -4.14 -7.85
N ALA A 173 -2.62 -4.35 -6.88
CA ALA A 173 -2.21 -3.34 -5.90
C ALA A 173 -1.46 -2.16 -6.54
N ARG A 174 -0.78 -2.40 -7.66
CA ARG A 174 -0.03 -1.40 -8.41
C ARG A 174 -0.89 -0.59 -9.38
N ASN A 175 -1.93 -1.18 -9.94
CA ASN A 175 -2.71 -0.51 -10.98
C ASN A 175 -3.91 0.24 -10.38
N LEU A 176 -3.74 1.55 -10.20
CA LEU A 176 -4.76 2.42 -9.61
C LEU A 176 -5.99 2.63 -10.51
N VAL A 177 -5.84 2.40 -11.82
CA VAL A 177 -6.91 2.50 -12.82
C VAL A 177 -7.85 1.27 -12.79
N PHE A 178 -7.53 0.23 -12.01
CA PHE A 178 -8.43 -0.91 -11.87
C PHE A 178 -9.77 -0.50 -11.25
N SER A 179 -10.85 -0.75 -11.98
CA SER A 179 -12.22 -0.63 -11.47
C SER A 179 -12.43 -1.51 -10.23
N ALA A 180 -13.35 -1.10 -9.35
CA ALA A 180 -13.72 -1.87 -8.16
C ALA A 180 -14.15 -3.30 -8.49
N THR A 181 -14.81 -3.50 -9.64
CA THR A 181 -15.21 -4.83 -10.14
C THR A 181 -14.01 -5.70 -10.47
N ASN A 182 -13.01 -5.16 -11.16
CA ASN A 182 -11.81 -5.92 -11.51
C ASN A 182 -10.97 -6.27 -10.28
N ARG A 183 -10.92 -5.38 -9.28
CA ARG A 183 -10.29 -5.67 -7.98
C ARG A 183 -11.02 -6.80 -7.27
N PHE A 184 -12.36 -6.77 -7.24
CA PHE A 184 -13.17 -7.85 -6.67
C PHE A 184 -12.89 -9.20 -7.35
N TYR A 185 -12.89 -9.25 -8.68
CA TYR A 185 -12.59 -10.47 -9.42
C TYR A 185 -11.17 -10.98 -9.14
N ALA A 186 -10.18 -10.08 -9.06
CA ALA A 186 -8.80 -10.45 -8.72
C ALA A 186 -8.70 -11.02 -7.29
N THR A 187 -9.30 -10.36 -6.30
CA THR A 187 -9.34 -10.85 -4.91
C THR A 187 -10.06 -12.19 -4.79
N LEU A 188 -11.20 -12.36 -5.48
CA LEU A 188 -11.94 -13.61 -5.51
C LEU A 188 -11.12 -14.74 -6.14
N LYS A 189 -10.49 -14.48 -7.30
CA LYS A 189 -9.62 -15.45 -7.99
C LYS A 189 -8.45 -15.87 -7.11
N THR A 190 -7.79 -14.92 -6.44
CA THR A 190 -6.72 -15.20 -5.48
C THR A 190 -7.22 -16.02 -4.29
N GLY A 191 -8.39 -15.69 -3.75
CA GLY A 191 -9.03 -16.46 -2.69
C GLY A 191 -9.30 -17.91 -3.08
N ILE A 192 -9.82 -18.16 -4.28
CA ILE A 192 -10.07 -19.51 -4.81
C ILE A 192 -8.76 -20.27 -5.02
N LEU A 193 -7.71 -19.63 -5.56
CA LEU A 193 -6.41 -20.28 -5.78
C LEU A 193 -5.72 -20.65 -4.46
N THR A 194 -5.74 -19.75 -3.48
CA THR A 194 -5.15 -19.99 -2.16
C THR A 194 -5.98 -20.95 -1.31
N LEU A 195 -7.28 -21.10 -1.61
CA LEU A 195 -8.15 -22.05 -0.91
C LEU A 195 -7.64 -23.49 -1.03
N SER A 196 -7.14 -23.91 -2.19
CA SER A 196 -6.56 -25.24 -2.36
C SER A 196 -5.38 -25.49 -1.42
N VAL A 197 -4.51 -24.48 -1.24
CA VAL A 197 -3.36 -24.54 -0.33
C VAL A 197 -3.83 -24.53 1.13
N PHE A 198 -4.87 -23.75 1.44
CA PHE A 198 -5.49 -23.73 2.77
C PHE A 198 -6.13 -25.08 3.14
N ILE A 199 -6.81 -25.76 2.20
CA ILE A 199 -7.35 -27.10 2.42
C ILE A 199 -6.23 -28.10 2.71
N LEU A 200 -5.10 -28.01 2.00
CA LEU A 200 -3.92 -28.84 2.27
C LEU A 200 -3.36 -28.58 3.68
N LEU A 201 -3.30 -27.31 4.11
CA LEU A 201 -2.85 -26.94 5.45
C LEU A 201 -3.76 -27.53 6.53
N VAL A 202 -5.07 -27.34 6.42
CA VAL A 202 -6.07 -27.85 7.37
C VAL A 202 -6.01 -29.38 7.43
N SER A 203 -5.92 -30.04 6.28
CA SER A 203 -5.81 -31.50 6.19
C SER A 203 -4.52 -32.01 6.84
N THR A 204 -3.39 -31.32 6.62
CA THR A 204 -2.09 -31.65 7.23
C THR A 204 -2.17 -31.59 8.76
N VAL A 205 -2.78 -30.53 9.30
CA VAL A 205 -2.97 -30.35 10.76
C VAL A 205 -4.00 -31.34 11.34
N ALA A 206 -4.99 -31.76 10.56
CA ALA A 206 -5.97 -32.75 11.01
C ALA A 206 -5.38 -34.17 11.04
N ILE A 207 -4.70 -34.58 9.96
CA ILE A 207 -4.06 -35.90 9.84
C ILE A 207 -2.99 -36.09 10.90
N SER A 208 -2.29 -35.01 11.27
CA SER A 208 -1.22 -35.08 12.27
C SER A 208 -1.72 -35.36 13.69
N LYS A 209 -2.97 -35.00 14.01
CA LYS A 209 -3.59 -35.22 15.32
C LYS A 209 -4.23 -36.60 15.47
N LEU A 210 -4.44 -37.31 14.36
CA LEU A 210 -5.06 -38.62 14.39
C LEU A 210 -3.97 -39.70 14.57
N PRO A 211 -4.23 -40.74 15.39
CA PRO A 211 -3.35 -41.91 15.54
C PRO A 211 -3.50 -42.82 14.31
N ILE A 212 -3.29 -42.27 13.11
CA ILE A 212 -3.47 -42.98 11.84
C ILE A 212 -2.19 -43.73 11.51
N ASN A 213 -2.30 -45.06 11.48
CA ASN A 213 -1.29 -45.94 10.90
C ASN A 213 -1.63 -46.35 9.45
N GLU A 214 -2.84 -46.11 8.94
CA GLU A 214 -3.29 -46.57 7.61
C GLU A 214 -4.06 -45.51 6.77
N LEU A 215 -3.89 -45.56 5.46
CA LEU A 215 -4.49 -44.61 4.49
C LEU A 215 -6.03 -44.65 4.43
N SER A 216 -6.64 -45.75 4.89
CA SER A 216 -8.09 -46.00 4.95
C SER A 216 -8.81 -45.04 5.91
N ASP A 217 -8.19 -44.69 7.03
CA ASP A 217 -8.77 -43.80 8.05
C ASP A 217 -8.89 -42.34 7.57
N ILE A 218 -8.05 -41.93 6.62
CA ILE A 218 -8.07 -40.58 6.01
C ILE A 218 -9.36 -40.41 5.18
N SER A 219 -9.78 -41.44 4.45
CA SER A 219 -10.99 -41.40 3.62
C SER A 219 -12.26 -41.29 4.46
N ILE A 220 -12.27 -41.96 5.63
CA ILE A 220 -13.38 -41.93 6.59
C ILE A 220 -13.43 -40.55 7.26
N PHE A 221 -12.29 -40.00 7.68
CA PHE A 221 -12.21 -38.66 8.26
C PHE A 221 -12.75 -37.58 7.31
N LEU A 222 -12.35 -37.60 6.03
CA LEU A 222 -12.83 -36.66 5.01
C LEU A 222 -14.33 -36.80 4.74
N SER A 223 -14.87 -38.01 4.84
CA SER A 223 -16.30 -38.26 4.65
C SER A 223 -17.15 -37.69 5.78
N VAL A 224 -16.65 -37.75 7.03
CA VAL A 224 -17.33 -37.28 8.24
C VAL A 224 -17.25 -35.77 8.39
N THR A 225 -16.12 -35.14 7.99
CA THR A 225 -15.90 -33.69 8.14
C THR A 225 -16.28 -32.85 6.92
N ARG A 226 -16.83 -33.47 5.85
CA ARG A 226 -17.11 -32.78 4.56
C ARG A 226 -17.96 -31.51 4.70
N GLY A 227 -18.98 -31.52 5.55
CA GLY A 227 -19.86 -30.36 5.77
C GLY A 227 -19.20 -29.22 6.53
N GLU A 228 -18.30 -29.52 7.46
CA GLU A 228 -17.53 -28.53 8.23
C GLU A 228 -16.42 -27.92 7.39
N LEU A 229 -15.72 -28.76 6.62
CA LEU A 229 -14.64 -28.34 5.75
C LEU A 229 -15.18 -27.38 4.68
N LEU A 230 -16.38 -27.63 4.16
CA LEU A 230 -17.05 -26.72 3.22
C LEU A 230 -17.44 -25.39 3.87
N LYS A 231 -17.92 -25.40 5.13
CA LYS A 231 -18.16 -24.16 5.90
C LYS A 231 -16.88 -23.38 6.09
N LEU A 232 -15.81 -24.03 6.56
CA LEU A 232 -14.49 -23.42 6.79
C LEU A 232 -13.93 -22.79 5.51
N CYS A 233 -14.04 -23.49 4.38
CA CYS A 233 -13.67 -22.98 3.06
C CYS A 233 -14.47 -21.73 2.67
N TRP A 234 -15.78 -21.73 2.93
CA TRP A 234 -16.64 -20.57 2.67
C TRP A 234 -16.23 -19.37 3.54
N TYR A 235 -15.98 -19.58 4.83
CA TYR A 235 -15.54 -18.51 5.73
C TYR A 235 -14.15 -18.00 5.37
N TYR A 236 -13.22 -18.87 4.98
CA TYR A 236 -11.90 -18.46 4.48
C TYR A 236 -12.05 -17.54 3.26
N LEU A 237 -12.84 -17.96 2.27
CA LEU A 237 -13.04 -17.19 1.05
C LEU A 237 -13.72 -15.86 1.35
N LEU A 238 -14.82 -15.88 2.11
CA LEU A 238 -15.59 -14.69 2.45
C LEU A 238 -14.74 -13.69 3.25
N ALA A 239 -14.05 -14.14 4.30
CA ALA A 239 -13.23 -13.26 5.13
C ALA A 239 -12.11 -12.60 4.34
N ASN A 240 -11.33 -13.37 3.57
CA ASN A 240 -10.24 -12.80 2.79
C ASN A 240 -10.73 -11.86 1.69
N VAL A 241 -11.88 -12.15 1.05
CA VAL A 241 -12.46 -11.25 0.05
C VAL A 241 -12.93 -9.95 0.70
N VAL A 242 -13.64 -10.02 1.84
CA VAL A 242 -14.13 -8.84 2.56
C VAL A 242 -12.97 -7.96 3.03
N PHE A 243 -11.98 -8.52 3.72
CA PHE A 243 -10.84 -7.74 4.21
C PHE A 243 -9.94 -7.23 3.08
N GLY A 244 -9.71 -8.04 2.03
CA GLY A 244 -8.96 -7.60 0.85
C GLY A 244 -9.64 -6.41 0.15
N MET A 245 -10.95 -6.48 -0.06
CA MET A 245 -11.71 -5.38 -0.66
C MET A 245 -11.80 -4.15 0.25
N PHE A 246 -11.90 -4.34 1.57
CA PHE A 246 -11.89 -3.25 2.53
C PHE A 246 -10.59 -2.44 2.45
N VAL A 247 -9.44 -3.09 2.27
CA VAL A 247 -8.15 -2.40 2.09
C VAL A 247 -8.13 -1.55 0.82
N PHE A 248 -8.63 -2.08 -0.30
CA PHE A 248 -8.74 -1.30 -1.54
C PHE A 248 -9.68 -0.11 -1.41
N LEU A 249 -10.80 -0.29 -0.71
CA LEU A 249 -11.77 0.77 -0.44
C LEU A 249 -11.17 1.84 0.46
N ALA A 250 -10.55 1.45 1.58
CA ALA A 250 -9.92 2.37 2.53
C ALA A 250 -8.83 3.20 1.84
N ASN A 251 -7.98 2.57 1.02
CA ASN A 251 -6.97 3.29 0.25
C ASN A 251 -7.61 4.30 -0.72
N HIS A 252 -8.67 3.91 -1.44
CA HIS A 252 -9.35 4.81 -2.36
C HIS A 252 -10.05 5.98 -1.64
N LEU A 253 -10.64 5.72 -0.47
CA LEU A 253 -11.24 6.77 0.36
C LEU A 253 -10.20 7.75 0.87
N VAL A 254 -9.03 7.28 1.32
CA VAL A 254 -7.94 8.16 1.78
C VAL A 254 -7.40 9.00 0.62
N LEU A 255 -7.11 8.39 -0.53
CA LEU A 255 -6.61 9.13 -1.69
C LEU A 255 -7.60 10.21 -2.14
N ASN A 256 -8.89 9.89 -2.19
CA ASN A 256 -9.92 10.85 -2.58
C ASN A 256 -10.22 11.91 -1.50
N ALA A 257 -10.14 11.57 -0.21
CA ALA A 257 -10.45 12.51 0.86
C ALA A 257 -9.37 13.60 1.02
N PHE A 258 -8.14 13.29 0.62
CA PHE A 258 -6.99 14.19 0.74
C PHE A 258 -6.50 14.71 -0.62
N ASP A 259 -7.23 14.43 -1.71
CA ASP A 259 -6.86 14.77 -3.08
C ASP A 259 -5.42 14.36 -3.41
N ILE A 260 -5.05 13.13 -3.08
CA ILE A 260 -3.71 12.59 -3.30
C ILE A 260 -3.73 11.71 -4.55
N GLU A 261 -2.92 12.07 -5.54
CA GLU A 261 -2.59 11.22 -6.67
C GLU A 261 -1.42 10.29 -6.31
N LYS A 262 -1.62 9.00 -6.55
CA LYS A 262 -0.57 7.99 -6.35
C LYS A 262 0.05 7.64 -7.70
N THR A 263 1.38 7.74 -7.81
CA THR A 263 2.13 7.34 -8.99
C THR A 263 3.14 6.25 -8.63
N ILE A 264 3.51 5.43 -9.62
CA ILE A 264 4.51 4.38 -9.45
C ILE A 264 5.67 4.70 -10.38
N THR A 265 6.86 4.87 -9.82
CA THR A 265 8.07 5.16 -10.58
C THR A 265 8.50 3.95 -11.42
N GLY A 266 9.37 4.16 -12.42
CA GLY A 266 9.95 3.08 -13.22
C GLY A 266 10.72 2.03 -12.39
N GLU A 267 11.22 2.41 -11.21
CA GLU A 267 11.88 1.52 -10.24
C GLU A 267 10.88 0.78 -9.34
N GLY A 268 9.59 1.10 -9.46
CA GLY A 268 8.53 0.41 -8.77
C GLY A 268 8.25 0.88 -7.35
N THR A 269 8.75 2.06 -6.97
CA THR A 269 8.44 2.75 -5.72
C THR A 269 7.12 3.51 -5.85
N VAL A 270 6.33 3.54 -4.78
CA VAL A 270 5.06 4.28 -4.73
C VAL A 270 5.32 5.70 -4.21
N MET A 271 4.92 6.69 -5.01
CA MET A 271 4.98 8.11 -4.69
C MET A 271 3.56 8.67 -4.59
N TYR A 272 3.35 9.58 -3.65
CA TYR A 272 2.09 10.27 -3.43
C TYR A 272 2.31 11.76 -3.72
N HIS A 273 1.48 12.33 -4.57
CA HIS A 273 1.46 13.74 -4.93
C HIS A 273 0.11 14.30 -4.49
N ARG A 274 0.08 15.43 -3.79
CA ARG A 274 -1.20 16.07 -3.46
C ARG A 274 -1.58 16.98 -4.62
N LEU A 275 -2.80 16.85 -5.13
CA LEU A 275 -3.33 17.70 -6.20
C LEU A 275 -3.47 19.18 -5.79
N ALA A 276 -3.36 19.47 -4.49
CA ALA A 276 -3.50 20.80 -3.92
C ALA A 276 -2.18 21.47 -3.50
N ASP A 277 -1.02 20.79 -3.60
CA ASP A 277 0.28 21.34 -3.18
C ASP A 277 1.11 21.89 -4.37
N GLU A 278 0.47 22.36 -5.45
CA GLU A 278 1.13 23.22 -6.46
C GLU A 278 1.02 24.74 -6.13
N GLU A 279 0.60 25.12 -4.92
CA GLU A 279 0.54 26.55 -4.55
C GLU A 279 1.27 26.98 -3.25
N ASP A 280 1.90 26.11 -2.43
CA ASP A 280 2.45 26.60 -1.14
C ASP A 280 3.70 25.90 -0.55
N GLU A 281 4.54 25.19 -1.31
CA GLU A 281 5.90 24.80 -0.85
C GLU A 281 6.96 24.87 -1.97
N GLU A 282 7.23 26.07 -2.49
CA GLU A 282 8.54 26.42 -3.03
C GLU A 282 9.24 27.40 -2.09
N ASP A 283 9.88 26.84 -1.05
CA ASP A 283 11.00 27.52 -0.41
C ASP A 283 12.08 26.49 -0.06
N ASP A 284 13.26 26.73 -0.65
CA ASP A 284 14.57 26.18 -0.29
C ASP A 284 14.97 24.81 -0.89
N GLU A 285 15.16 24.78 -2.21
CA GLU A 285 16.48 24.51 -2.84
C GLU A 285 16.40 24.61 -4.39
N GLY A 286 16.44 25.85 -4.90
CA GLY A 286 17.07 26.14 -6.19
C GLY A 286 16.33 25.80 -7.51
N GLU A 287 15.00 25.83 -7.55
CA GLU A 287 14.29 25.99 -8.83
C GLU A 287 14.09 27.47 -9.13
N LYS A 288 14.48 27.88 -10.33
CA LYS A 288 14.30 29.24 -10.81
C LYS A 288 12.80 29.48 -10.89
N LEU A 289 12.25 30.31 -10.01
CA LEU A 289 10.94 30.94 -10.18
C LEU A 289 10.79 31.30 -11.66
N GLU A 290 9.94 30.55 -12.37
CA GLU A 290 9.78 30.72 -13.81
C GLU A 290 9.18 32.12 -14.00
N ASN A 291 9.99 33.00 -14.58
CA ASN A 291 9.65 34.41 -14.68
C ASN A 291 8.33 34.52 -15.45
N PRO A 292 7.25 35.08 -14.85
CA PRO A 292 5.92 35.07 -15.44
C PRO A 292 5.86 35.88 -16.76
N TYR A 293 6.90 36.67 -17.04
CA TYR A 293 7.07 37.44 -18.26
C TYR A 293 7.82 36.68 -19.38
N ASN A 294 8.37 35.48 -19.13
CA ASN A 294 9.16 34.75 -20.13
C ASN A 294 8.36 34.41 -21.39
N SER A 295 7.11 33.97 -21.24
CA SER A 295 6.25 33.61 -22.40
C SER A 295 5.97 34.82 -23.30
N ILE A 296 5.71 35.98 -22.71
CA ILE A 296 5.47 37.22 -23.47
C ILE A 296 6.77 37.75 -24.08
N LEU A 297 7.92 37.65 -23.39
CA LEU A 297 9.23 38.03 -23.91
C LEU A 297 9.65 37.17 -25.10
N GLU A 298 9.46 35.85 -25.04
CA GLU A 298 9.71 34.95 -26.18
C GLU A 298 8.81 35.28 -27.37
N GLY A 299 7.53 35.56 -27.11
CA GLY A 299 6.57 36.01 -28.13
C GLY A 299 7.00 37.32 -28.80
N MET A 300 7.42 38.32 -28.02
CA MET A 300 7.90 39.61 -28.51
C MET A 300 9.22 39.47 -29.30
N HIS A 301 10.16 38.65 -28.85
CA HIS A 301 11.41 38.39 -29.59
C HIS A 301 11.17 37.68 -30.92
N SER A 302 10.26 36.70 -30.94
CA SER A 302 9.88 36.01 -32.17
C SER A 302 9.21 36.98 -33.15
N PHE A 303 8.27 37.79 -32.66
CA PHE A 303 7.60 38.84 -33.45
C PHE A 303 8.60 39.87 -33.99
N GLN A 304 9.57 40.31 -33.20
CA GLN A 304 10.60 41.24 -33.65
C GLN A 304 11.50 40.62 -34.73
N SER A 305 11.78 39.32 -34.65
CA SER A 305 12.54 38.56 -35.67
C SER A 305 11.75 38.45 -36.97
N GLU A 306 10.46 38.14 -36.91
CA GLU A 306 9.57 38.10 -38.08
C GLU A 306 9.38 39.49 -38.71
N PHE A 307 9.26 40.53 -37.88
CA PHE A 307 9.19 41.91 -38.34
C PHE A 307 10.45 42.33 -39.10
N LYS A 308 11.64 41.99 -38.57
CA LYS A 308 12.93 42.26 -39.23
C LYS A 308 13.12 41.51 -40.56
N LYS A 309 12.45 40.38 -40.75
CA LYS A 309 12.46 39.62 -42.01
C LYS A 309 11.54 40.20 -43.09
N GLY A 310 10.67 41.16 -42.72
CA GLY A 310 9.73 41.80 -43.64
C GLY A 310 8.48 40.97 -43.93
N ASP A 311 8.23 39.92 -43.15
CA ASP A 311 7.14 38.96 -43.39
C ASP A 311 5.78 39.44 -42.85
N LEU A 312 5.75 40.59 -42.16
CA LEU A 312 4.56 41.09 -41.46
C LEU A 312 4.00 42.37 -42.10
N ASN A 313 2.70 42.34 -42.43
CA ASN A 313 1.97 43.50 -42.91
C ASN A 313 1.56 44.45 -41.77
N ARG A 314 1.41 45.75 -42.06
CA ARG A 314 1.05 46.80 -41.08
C ARG A 314 -0.13 46.45 -40.17
N LEU A 315 -1.19 45.84 -40.72
CA LEU A 315 -2.37 45.43 -39.95
C LEU A 315 -2.03 44.34 -38.93
N THR A 316 -1.27 43.33 -39.34
CA THR A 316 -0.79 42.23 -38.49
C THR A 316 0.13 42.76 -37.39
N CYS A 317 0.94 43.76 -37.71
CA CYS A 317 1.84 44.38 -36.76
C CYS A 317 1.09 45.12 -35.63
N VAL A 318 0.09 45.93 -35.99
CA VAL A 318 -0.76 46.66 -35.02
C VAL A 318 -1.55 45.69 -34.14
N GLN A 319 -2.08 44.60 -34.71
CA GLN A 319 -2.79 43.57 -33.96
C GLN A 319 -1.87 42.81 -32.98
N GLY A 320 -0.65 42.48 -33.41
CA GLY A 320 0.36 41.83 -32.56
C GLY A 320 0.72 42.67 -31.34
N VAL A 321 1.01 43.96 -31.55
CA VAL A 321 1.31 44.88 -30.45
C VAL A 321 0.12 45.11 -29.52
N GLY A 322 -1.10 45.24 -30.07
CA GLY A 322 -2.31 45.32 -29.24
C GLY A 322 -2.51 44.09 -28.34
N LYS A 323 -2.16 42.89 -28.84
CA LYS A 323 -2.19 41.65 -28.05
C LYS A 323 -1.14 41.67 -26.93
N PHE A 324 0.11 42.01 -27.26
CA PHE A 324 1.19 42.06 -26.27
C PHE A 324 0.93 43.09 -25.17
N ARG A 325 0.36 44.25 -25.50
CA ARG A 325 -0.01 45.26 -24.51
C ARG A 325 -1.07 44.76 -23.52
N ASN A 326 -2.13 44.12 -24.02
CA ASN A 326 -3.18 43.57 -23.16
C ASN A 326 -2.66 42.43 -22.26
N GLU A 327 -1.76 41.61 -22.80
CA GLU A 327 -1.16 40.50 -22.06
C GLU A 327 -0.18 41.01 -20.99
N LEU A 328 0.60 42.06 -21.30
CA LEU A 328 1.47 42.73 -20.35
C LEU A 328 0.67 43.42 -19.23
N ASP A 329 -0.39 44.16 -19.56
CA ASP A 329 -1.26 44.81 -18.57
C ASP A 329 -1.89 43.78 -17.61
N LEU A 330 -2.26 42.61 -18.13
CA LEU A 330 -2.81 41.51 -17.32
C LEU A 330 -1.73 40.89 -16.40
N LEU A 331 -0.52 40.65 -16.91
CA LEU A 331 0.59 40.13 -16.12
C LEU A 331 1.03 41.11 -15.02
N VAL A 332 1.13 42.40 -15.34
CA VAL A 332 1.46 43.46 -14.36
C VAL A 332 0.38 43.59 -13.29
N SER A 333 -0.88 43.31 -13.60
CA SER A 333 -1.96 43.33 -12.59
C SER A 333 -1.94 42.14 -11.64
N LYS A 334 -1.29 41.04 -12.01
CA LYS A 334 -1.30 39.75 -11.29
C LYS A 334 0.01 39.43 -10.60
N TYR A 335 1.14 39.93 -11.09
CA TYR A 335 2.49 39.60 -10.61
C TYR A 335 3.32 40.86 -10.34
N ASP A 336 3.73 41.05 -9.08
CA ASP A 336 4.61 42.14 -8.63
C ASP A 336 6.12 41.79 -8.73
N TYR A 337 6.46 40.59 -9.24
CA TYR A 337 7.83 40.08 -9.39
C TYR A 337 8.08 39.57 -10.83
N GLY A 338 9.33 39.59 -11.30
CA GLY A 338 9.73 39.12 -12.64
C GLY A 338 10.31 40.22 -13.55
N SER A 339 10.50 39.91 -14.84
CA SER A 339 11.08 40.83 -15.85
C SER A 339 10.05 41.80 -16.45
N LYS A 340 9.33 42.51 -15.58
CA LYS A 340 8.38 43.54 -16.00
C LYS A 340 9.06 44.63 -16.82
N ASP A 341 10.16 45.17 -16.31
CA ASP A 341 10.88 46.28 -16.93
C ASP A 341 11.44 45.87 -18.31
N ASP A 342 11.95 44.64 -18.45
CA ASP A 342 12.45 44.13 -19.73
C ASP A 342 11.32 43.96 -20.76
N ALA A 343 10.13 43.53 -20.33
CA ALA A 343 8.97 43.35 -21.19
C ALA A 343 8.35 44.69 -21.63
N GLU A 344 8.32 45.69 -20.73
CA GLU A 344 7.92 47.07 -21.06
C GLU A 344 8.90 47.71 -22.04
N GLU A 345 10.22 47.54 -21.83
CA GLU A 345 11.24 48.08 -22.72
C GLU A 345 11.17 47.44 -24.11
N LEU A 346 11.03 46.11 -24.19
CA LEU A 346 10.96 45.39 -25.46
C LEU A 346 9.69 45.74 -26.26
N LEU A 347 8.54 45.88 -25.58
CA LEU A 347 7.30 46.34 -26.21
C LEU A 347 7.47 47.75 -26.77
N HIS A 348 8.09 48.66 -26.00
CA HIS A 348 8.33 50.03 -26.44
C HIS A 348 9.28 50.09 -27.65
N GLN A 349 10.33 49.27 -27.67
CA GLN A 349 11.22 49.16 -28.82
C GLN A 349 10.48 48.64 -30.06
N ILE A 350 9.57 47.66 -29.92
CA ILE A 350 8.76 47.17 -31.04
C ILE A 350 7.84 48.27 -31.56
N GLU A 351 7.16 49.00 -30.68
CA GLU A 351 6.29 50.13 -31.03
C GLU A 351 7.04 51.22 -31.81
N GLN A 352 8.21 51.64 -31.32
CA GLN A 352 9.05 52.64 -31.99
C GLN A 352 9.53 52.17 -33.37
N ASN A 353 9.96 50.91 -33.48
CA ASN A 353 10.42 50.35 -34.75
C ASN A 353 9.29 50.28 -35.79
N MET A 354 8.08 49.90 -35.37
CA MET A 354 6.92 49.91 -36.27
C MET A 354 6.53 51.32 -36.70
N GLU A 355 6.55 52.29 -35.79
CA GLU A 355 6.23 53.69 -36.10
C GLU A 355 7.23 54.28 -37.10
N PHE A 356 8.52 53.91 -37.01
CA PHE A 356 9.55 54.34 -37.93
C PHE A 356 9.48 53.65 -39.30
N SER A 357 9.11 52.37 -39.37
CA SER A 357 9.05 51.61 -40.63
C SER A 357 7.76 51.84 -41.44
N PHE A 358 6.68 52.34 -40.82
CA PHE A 358 5.39 52.58 -41.50
C PHE A 358 5.01 54.07 -41.62
N LYS A 359 5.90 54.98 -41.21
CA LYS A 359 5.90 56.39 -41.64
C LYS A 359 6.55 56.49 -43.02
#